data_AF-A0A968WHV1-F1
#
_entry.id   AF-A0A968WHV1-F1
#
_cell.length_a   1.000
_cell.length_b   1.000
_cell.length_c   1.000
_cell.angle_alpha   90.00
_cell.angle_beta   90.00
_cell.angle_gamma   90.00
#
_symmetry.space_group_name_H-M   'P 1'
#
loop_
_entity.id
_entity.type
_entity.pdbx_description
1 polymer ?
#
loop_
_entity_poly.entity_id
_entity_poly.type
_entity_poly.pdbx_seq_one_letter_code
_entity_poly.pdbx_strand_id
1 'polypeptide(L)' 'MKQLLNRQSFSKLFMLGVFLSSLGVGNALGQTPEQQLKSLGIELFKPGTPVANYVKVVRTGNLLFSRWPRSDTRRWKQ' A
#
# COMPACT_ATOMS: atom_id res chain seq x y z
N MET A 1 24.06 -45.35 -30.88
CA MET A 1 23.97 -44.26 -29.89
C MET A 1 22.98 -43.21 -30.41
N LYS A 2 22.11 -42.64 -29.56
CA LYS A 2 21.13 -41.55 -29.84
C LYS A 2 19.64 -41.90 -30.06
N GLN A 3 19.13 -43.02 -29.55
CA GLN A 3 17.68 -43.33 -29.55
C GLN A 3 17.05 -43.33 -28.14
N LEU A 4 17.70 -42.68 -27.17
CA LEU A 4 17.26 -42.63 -25.77
C LEU A 4 17.15 -41.20 -25.24
N LEU A 5 17.05 -40.20 -26.12
CA LEU A 5 16.70 -38.84 -25.70
C LEU A 5 15.17 -38.63 -25.69
N ASN A 6 14.52 -39.46 -24.87
CA ASN A 6 13.86 -38.91 -23.69
C ASN A 6 12.61 -38.05 -23.91
N ARG A 7 11.54 -38.69 -24.43
CA ARG A 7 10.14 -38.19 -24.37
C ARG A 7 9.72 -37.80 -22.94
N GLN A 8 10.28 -38.46 -21.94
CA GLN A 8 10.07 -38.22 -20.50
C GLN A 8 10.74 -36.92 -20.01
N SER A 9 11.94 -36.57 -20.48
CA SER A 9 12.57 -35.30 -20.11
C SER A 9 11.96 -34.11 -20.81
N PHE A 10 11.37 -34.25 -22.00
CA PHE A 10 10.66 -33.14 -22.61
C PHE A 10 9.43 -32.74 -21.77
N SER A 11 8.68 -33.74 -21.28
CA SER A 11 7.58 -33.53 -20.33
C SER A 11 8.06 -32.91 -19.01
N LYS A 12 9.18 -33.39 -18.44
CA LYS A 12 9.77 -32.82 -17.22
C LYS A 12 10.32 -31.40 -17.42
N LEU A 13 10.87 -31.08 -18.60
CA LEU A 13 11.36 -29.74 -18.93
C LEU A 13 10.20 -28.74 -19.08
N PHE A 14 9.09 -29.20 -19.66
CA PHE A 14 7.85 -28.43 -19.75
C PHE A 14 7.25 -28.19 -18.36
N MET A 15 7.18 -29.22 -17.51
CA MET A 15 6.70 -29.10 -16.13
C MET A 15 7.63 -28.22 -15.26
N LEU A 16 8.95 -28.27 -15.48
CA LEU A 16 9.91 -27.37 -14.83
C LEU A 16 9.71 -25.92 -15.28
N GLY A 17 9.41 -25.67 -16.57
CA GLY A 17 9.10 -24.35 -17.09
C GLY A 17 7.83 -23.75 -16.47
N VAL A 18 6.78 -24.58 -16.32
CA VAL A 18 5.54 -24.17 -15.64
C VAL A 18 5.78 -23.93 -14.14
N PHE A 19 6.61 -24.75 -13.49
CA PHE A 19 6.99 -24.57 -12.09
C PHE A 19 7.85 -23.33 -11.85
N LEU A 20 8.69 -22.93 -12.83
CA LEU A 20 9.44 -21.67 -12.77
C LEU A 20 8.51 -20.45 -12.94
N SER A 21 7.46 -20.57 -13.75
CA SER A 21 6.50 -19.47 -13.98
C SER A 21 5.57 -19.16 -12.80
N SER A 22 5.36 -20.11 -11.88
CA SER A 22 4.44 -19.91 -10.74
C SER A 22 5.04 -19.09 -9.59
N LEU A 23 6.35 -18.80 -9.61
CA LEU A 23 7.04 -18.01 -8.59
C LEU A 23 6.80 -16.48 -8.71
N GLY A 24 6.12 -16.01 -9.77
CA GLY A 24 5.99 -14.59 -10.10
C GLY A 24 4.70 -13.88 -9.65
N VAL A 25 3.78 -14.54 -8.94
CA VAL A 25 2.52 -13.91 -8.50
C VAL A 25 2.70 -13.35 -7.08
N GLY A 26 3.49 -12.28 -6.98
CA GLY A 26 3.82 -11.63 -5.71
C GLY A 26 3.30 -10.20 -5.65
N ASN A 27 2.22 -10.02 -4.88
CA ASN A 27 1.76 -8.77 -4.27
C ASN A 27 1.06 -7.76 -5.19
N ALA A 28 -0.27 -7.87 -5.25
CA ALA A 28 -1.12 -6.69 -5.40
C ALA A 28 -0.98 -5.82 -4.14
N LEU A 29 0.11 -5.04 -4.06
CA LEU A 29 0.25 -3.98 -3.07
C LEU A 29 -0.72 -2.87 -3.47
N GLY A 30 -1.91 -2.86 -2.86
CA GLY A 30 -2.85 -1.75 -3.00
C GLY A 30 -2.13 -0.44 -2.73
N GLN A 31 -2.47 0.62 -3.48
CA GLN A 31 -1.88 1.93 -3.30
C GLN A 31 -2.05 2.36 -1.84
N THR A 32 -0.93 2.68 -1.19
CA THR A 32 -0.98 3.24 0.16
C THR A 32 -1.62 4.63 0.09
N PRO A 33 -2.43 5.03 1.08
CA PRO A 33 -3.02 6.37 1.09
C PRO A 33 -1.94 7.46 1.00
N GLU A 34 -0.75 7.22 1.54
CA GLU A 34 0.41 8.13 1.43
C GLU A 34 0.91 8.30 -0.01
N GLN A 35 0.90 7.23 -0.83
CA GLN A 35 1.26 7.31 -2.24
C GLN A 35 0.22 8.13 -3.04
N GLN A 36 -1.06 7.97 -2.72
CA GLN A 36 -2.14 8.75 -3.35
C GLN A 36 -2.09 10.22 -2.94
N LEU A 37 -1.80 10.52 -1.68
CA LEU A 37 -1.63 11.90 -1.20
C LEU A 37 -0.47 12.59 -1.91
N LYS A 38 0.65 11.88 -2.12
CA LYS A 38 1.81 12.39 -2.86
C LYS A 38 1.51 12.64 -4.33
N SER A 39 0.76 11.77 -5.01
CA SER A 39 0.41 11.98 -6.42
C SER A 39 -0.52 13.18 -6.62
N LEU A 40 -1.35 13.50 -5.63
CA LEU A 40 -2.20 14.68 -5.60
C LEU A 40 -1.48 15.97 -5.16
N GLY A 41 -0.20 15.89 -4.79
CA GLY A 41 0.57 17.04 -4.30
C GLY A 41 0.10 17.55 -2.92
N ILE A 42 -0.58 16.72 -2.13
CA ILE A 42 -1.10 17.09 -0.81
C ILE A 42 -0.06 16.75 0.26
N GLU A 43 0.45 17.77 0.95
CA GLU A 43 1.30 17.60 2.12
C GLU A 43 0.48 17.54 3.42
N LEU A 44 0.77 16.55 4.27
CA LEU A 44 0.12 16.43 5.58
C LEU A 44 0.61 17.53 6.51
N PHE A 45 -0.30 18.41 6.94
CA PHE A 45 0.01 19.44 7.91
C PHE A 45 0.16 18.85 9.31
N LYS A 46 1.10 19.39 10.09
CA LYS A 46 1.24 19.04 11.51
C LYS A 46 0.02 19.56 12.28
N PRO A 47 -0.65 18.72 13.10
CA PRO A 47 -1.82 19.17 13.85
C PRO A 47 -1.45 20.26 14.85
N GLY A 48 -2.14 21.40 14.80
CA GLY A 48 -1.91 22.57 15.66
C GLY A 48 -2.02 22.26 17.16
N THR A 49 -1.47 23.14 18.00
CA THR A 49 -1.56 23.01 19.46
C THR A 49 -3.02 23.06 19.92
N PRO A 50 -3.42 22.25 20.91
CA PRO A 50 -4.77 22.30 21.44
C PRO A 50 -5.02 23.68 22.06
N VAL A 51 -6.13 24.32 21.70
CA VAL A 51 -6.51 25.67 22.20
C VAL A 51 -7.01 25.61 23.66
N ALA A 52 -7.34 24.42 24.17
CA ALA A 52 -7.82 24.18 25.53
C ALA A 52 -7.54 22.72 25.96
N ASN A 53 -7.95 22.35 27.18
CA ASN A 53 -7.82 20.99 27.76
C ASN A 53 -8.76 19.96 27.12
N TYR A 54 -8.76 19.86 25.79
CA TYR A 54 -9.46 18.81 25.05
C TYR A 54 -8.44 17.98 24.26
N VAL A 55 -8.60 16.67 24.32
CA VAL A 55 -7.74 15.72 23.61
C VAL A 55 -8.08 15.74 22.11
N LYS A 56 -7.05 15.67 21.26
CA LYS A 56 -7.21 15.74 19.79
C LYS A 56 -7.95 14.53 19.22
N VAL A 57 -7.63 13.35 19.75
CA VAL A 57 -8.20 12.07 19.32
C VAL A 57 -8.46 11.24 20.57
N VAL A 58 -9.66 10.66 20.68
CA VAL A 58 -10.02 9.70 21.72
C VAL A 58 -10.15 8.32 21.08
N ARG A 59 -9.48 7.31 21.64
CA ARG A 59 -9.64 5.92 21.23
C ARG A 59 -10.61 5.22 22.16
N THR A 60 -11.68 4.66 21.62
CA THR A 60 -12.61 3.80 22.35
C THR A 60 -12.64 2.44 21.64
N GLY A 61 -11.88 1.48 22.17
CA GLY A 61 -11.71 0.16 21.57
C GLY A 61 -11.07 0.24 20.17
N ASN A 62 -11.85 -0.13 19.14
CA ASN A 62 -11.44 -0.11 17.73
C ASN A 62 -11.75 1.22 17.01
N LEU A 63 -12.41 2.16 17.69
CA LEU A 63 -12.82 3.42 17.09
C LEU A 63 -11.91 4.56 17.56
N LEU A 64 -11.56 5.43 16.61
CA LEU A 64 -10.83 6.67 16.85
C LEU A 64 -11.75 7.84 16.56
N PHE A 65 -12.06 8.62 17.59
CA PHE A 65 -12.83 9.84 17.51
C PHE A 65 -11.87 11.02 17.46
N SER A 66 -11.62 11.55 16.27
CA SER A 66 -10.88 12.79 16.12
C SER A 66 -11.83 13.98 16.22
N ARG A 67 -11.39 15.04 16.90
CA ARG A 67 -12.01 16.36 16.73
C ARG A 67 -11.76 16.83 15.29
N TRP A 68 -12.75 17.51 14.71
CA TRP A 68 -12.61 18.14 13.40
C TRP A 68 -11.40 19.11 13.37
N PRO A 69 -10.41 18.90 12.49
CA PRO A 69 -9.33 19.87 12.31
C PRO A 69 -9.89 21.10 11.58
N ARG A 70 -9.83 22.27 12.23
CA ARG A 70 -10.15 23.53 11.56
C ARG A 70 -9.02 23.83 10.57
N SER A 71 -9.27 23.67 9.28
CA SER A 71 -8.40 24.22 8.24
C SER A 71 -8.46 25.75 8.38
N ASP A 72 -7.38 26.38 8.83
CA ASP A 72 -7.29 27.84 8.84
C ASP A 72 -7.36 28.30 7.38
N THR A 73 -8.51 28.85 6.98
CA THR A 73 -8.80 29.29 5.61
C THR A 73 -7.99 30.52 5.19
N ARG A 74 -7.13 31.05 6.06
CA ARG A 74 -6.19 32.14 5.74
C ARG A 74 -5.07 31.78 4.76
N ARG A 75 -5.00 30.53 4.30
CA ARG A 75 -3.99 30.10 3.31
C ARG A 75 -4.39 30.33 1.83
N TRP A 76 -5.63 30.72 1.54
CA TRP A 76 -6.14 30.98 0.17
C TRP A 76 -6.40 32.47 -0.13
N LYS A 77 -5.78 33.37 0.64
CA LYS A 77 -5.68 34.79 0.30
C LYS A 77 -4.22 35.19 0.23
N GLN A 78 -3.62 34.98 -0.94
CA GLN A 78 -2.59 35.82 -1.57
C GLN A 78 -2.19 35.19 -2.90
#